data_AF-A0A535PGX5-F1
#
_entry.id   AF-A0A535PGX5-F1
#
_cell.length_a   1.000
_cell.length_b   1.000
_cell.length_c   1.000
_cell.angle_alpha   90.00
_cell.angle_beta   90.00
_cell.angle_gamma   90.00
#
_symmetry.space_group_name_H-M   'P 1'
#
loop_
_entity.id
_entity.type
_entity.pdbx_description
1 polymer ?
#
loop_
_entity_poly.entity_id
_entity_poly.type
_entity_poly.pdbx_seq_one_letter_code
_entity_poly.pdbx_strand_id
1 'polypeptide(L)'
;MALMDGMSQNAVQTAIPFSLSGEELEQFHQAYLGVLEQKQALEMRVRKSEERRRALMHILSDLNTLNRKLVDQRKAMIHILADYEQDRSRLARQTERLDNSRRALLHILQDSHQSNLRLENSRKAMIHIMRDLKETTEEVQRREQELREKQEQLVQAGKLATLGELTTGVAHELNNPLNNIGLFVGNVIDLIELGTADTDKQRILRELTSAMQQVRKATEIISHLRTFGRVASVSQEPVEIIQVIRRSLSLMQEQLRLRQIEVRIQIPAGEVLVIGNAIQLEQVFINLL
;
A
#
# COMPACT_ATOMS: atom_id res chain seq x y z
N MET A 1 6.95 -0.53 124.65
CA MET A 1 5.97 -1.53 125.13
C MET A 1 6.75 -2.83 125.25
N ALA A 2 7.41 -3.02 126.39
CA ALA A 2 6.90 -3.80 127.53
C ALA A 2 7.42 -5.24 127.36
N LEU A 3 8.11 -5.89 128.28
CA LEU A 3 8.41 -5.73 129.71
C LEU A 3 9.67 -6.61 129.94
N MET A 4 10.63 -6.25 130.82
CA MET A 4 10.69 -6.67 132.24
C MET A 4 10.45 -8.18 132.43
N ASP A 5 11.07 -8.92 133.32
CA ASP A 5 11.98 -8.73 134.45
C ASP A 5 12.34 -10.19 134.82
N GLY A 6 13.55 -10.51 135.28
CA GLY A 6 13.76 -10.67 136.70
C GLY A 6 13.62 -12.14 137.16
N MET A 7 14.32 -12.46 138.26
CA MET A 7 14.39 -13.78 138.92
C MET A 7 15.34 -14.78 138.21
N SER A 8 16.29 -15.44 138.85
CA SER A 8 16.65 -15.44 140.25
C SER A 8 18.04 -16.02 140.41
N GLN A 9 18.64 -15.63 141.53
CA GLN A 9 19.81 -16.18 142.17
C GLN A 9 19.91 -17.70 142.04
N ASN A 10 21.10 -18.19 141.73
CA ASN A 10 21.59 -19.37 142.41
C ASN A 10 23.08 -19.20 142.69
N ALA A 11 23.37 -18.86 143.94
CA ALA A 11 24.69 -19.01 144.51
C ALA A 11 24.98 -20.51 144.59
N VAL A 12 25.95 -20.98 143.81
CA VAL A 12 26.67 -22.20 144.15
C VAL A 12 28.11 -21.80 144.43
N GLN A 13 28.36 -21.74 145.72
CA GLN A 13 29.65 -21.76 146.35
C GLN A 13 30.32 -23.10 145.98
N THR A 14 31.26 -23.08 145.03
CA THR A 14 32.26 -24.13 144.88
C THR A 14 33.62 -23.48 144.88
N ALA A 15 34.18 -23.34 146.09
CA ALA A 15 35.61 -23.26 146.27
C ALA A 15 36.19 -24.64 145.96
N ILE A 16 36.84 -24.81 144.79
CA ILE A 16 37.89 -25.80 144.57
C ILE A 16 38.98 -25.10 143.74
N PRO A 17 40.27 -25.20 144.14
CA PRO A 17 41.30 -24.23 143.79
C PRO A 17 42.04 -24.65 142.52
N PHE A 18 42.37 -23.71 141.64
CA PHE A 18 43.54 -23.85 140.78
C PHE A 18 44.31 -22.54 140.84
N SER A 19 45.25 -22.49 141.78
CA SER A 19 46.45 -21.68 141.65
C SER A 19 47.16 -22.12 140.36
N LEU A 20 46.79 -21.52 139.23
CA LEU A 20 47.49 -21.68 137.97
C LEU A 20 48.95 -21.30 138.20
N SER A 21 49.84 -22.26 138.01
CA SER A 21 51.28 -22.04 138.06
C SER A 21 51.68 -21.11 136.91
N GLY A 22 52.84 -20.44 137.02
CA GLY A 22 53.37 -19.61 135.92
C GLY A 22 53.46 -20.36 134.59
N GLU A 23 53.60 -21.69 134.60
CA GLU A 23 53.64 -22.56 133.41
C GLU A 23 52.29 -22.75 132.72
N GLU A 24 51.17 -22.87 133.45
CA GLU A 24 49.85 -23.12 132.86
C GLU A 24 49.28 -21.88 132.14
N LEU A 25 49.61 -20.69 132.65
CA LEU A 25 49.29 -19.40 132.01
C LEU A 25 50.12 -19.17 130.73
N GLU A 26 51.36 -19.65 130.72
CA GLU A 26 52.27 -19.56 129.57
C GLU A 26 51.87 -20.54 128.45
N GLN A 27 51.42 -21.76 128.80
CA GLN A 27 50.85 -22.71 127.84
C GLN A 27 49.54 -22.21 127.22
N PHE A 28 48.65 -21.59 128.01
CA PHE A 28 47.41 -21.02 127.48
C PHE A 28 47.68 -19.79 126.60
N HIS A 29 48.66 -18.96 126.98
CA HIS A 29 49.12 -17.84 126.16
C HIS A 29 49.72 -18.32 124.82
N GLN A 30 50.54 -19.38 124.83
CA GLN A 30 51.08 -20.00 123.62
C GLN A 30 49.98 -20.62 122.73
N ALA A 31 48.99 -21.30 123.32
CA ALA A 31 47.84 -21.83 122.58
C ALA A 31 46.97 -20.71 121.98
N TYR A 32 46.72 -19.64 122.73
CA TYR A 32 45.99 -18.46 122.25
C TYR A 32 46.75 -17.76 121.11
N LEU A 33 48.06 -17.59 121.22
CA LEU A 33 48.91 -17.05 120.16
C LEU A 33 48.90 -17.94 118.91
N GLY A 34 48.98 -19.27 119.07
CA GLY A 34 48.88 -20.22 117.95
C GLY A 34 47.53 -20.19 117.24
N VAL A 35 46.42 -20.05 117.99
CA VAL A 35 45.08 -19.85 117.40
C VAL A 35 44.97 -18.49 116.70
N LEU A 36 45.59 -17.44 117.25
CA LEU A 36 45.62 -16.12 116.64
C LEU A 36 46.39 -16.12 115.32
N GLU A 37 47.53 -16.81 115.25
CA GLU A 37 48.28 -17.04 114.00
C GLU A 37 47.48 -17.85 112.99
N GLN A 38 46.83 -18.95 113.41
CA GLN A 38 45.98 -19.75 112.52
C GLN A 38 44.80 -18.93 111.98
N LYS A 39 44.18 -18.08 112.82
CA LYS A 39 43.13 -17.15 112.41
C LYS A 39 43.65 -16.14 111.39
N GLN A 40 44.79 -15.49 111.64
CA GLN A 40 45.40 -14.54 110.69
C GLN A 40 45.77 -15.22 109.36
N ALA A 41 46.32 -16.43 109.40
CA ALA A 41 46.64 -17.21 108.21
C ALA A 41 45.38 -17.64 107.44
N LEU A 42 44.27 -17.93 108.13
CA LEU A 42 42.98 -18.21 107.50
C LEU A 42 42.35 -16.95 106.89
N GLU A 43 42.37 -15.82 107.59
CA GLU A 43 41.91 -14.52 107.09
C GLU A 43 42.68 -14.09 105.84
N MET A 44 44.00 -14.28 105.82
CA MET A 44 44.85 -14.06 104.64
C MET A 44 44.48 -14.99 103.47
N ARG A 45 44.23 -16.28 103.73
CA ARG A 45 43.80 -17.23 102.70
C ARG A 45 42.41 -16.88 102.14
N VAL A 46 41.47 -16.47 102.99
CA VAL A 46 40.13 -16.02 102.59
C VAL A 46 40.23 -14.75 101.75
N ARG A 47 41.01 -13.75 102.18
CA ARG A 47 41.25 -12.52 101.42
C ARG A 47 41.85 -12.80 100.05
N LYS A 48 42.86 -13.68 99.96
CA LYS A 48 43.45 -14.11 98.68
C LYS A 48 42.47 -14.92 97.81
N SER A 49 41.55 -15.65 98.42
CA SER A 49 40.46 -16.34 97.70
C SER A 49 39.44 -15.34 97.15
N GLU A 50 39.07 -14.33 97.93
CA GLU A 50 38.15 -13.26 97.51
C GLU A 50 38.75 -12.35 96.43
N GLU A 51 40.04 -12.03 96.50
CA GLU A 51 40.76 -11.32 95.44
C GLU A 51 40.78 -12.13 94.14
N ARG A 52 41.07 -13.44 94.22
CA ARG A 52 40.97 -14.33 93.05
C ARG A 52 39.55 -14.42 92.49
N ARG A 53 38.54 -14.50 93.38
CA ARG A 53 37.12 -14.51 92.98
C ARG A 53 36.73 -13.20 92.30
N ARG A 54 37.18 -12.05 92.80
CA ARG A 54 36.93 -10.74 92.17
C ARG A 54 37.58 -10.65 90.79
N ALA A 55 38.84 -11.07 90.66
CA ALA A 55 39.52 -11.10 89.36
C ALA A 55 38.80 -11.99 88.34
N LEU A 56 38.34 -13.18 88.76
CA LEU A 56 37.54 -14.08 87.92
C LEU A 56 36.21 -13.45 87.46
N MET A 57 35.52 -12.73 88.35
CA MET A 57 34.27 -12.04 88.00
C MET A 57 34.49 -10.91 86.98
N HIS A 58 35.60 -10.16 87.08
CA HIS A 58 35.97 -9.15 86.08
C HIS A 58 36.25 -9.79 84.72
N ILE A 59 37.05 -10.86 84.67
CA ILE A 59 37.32 -11.59 83.42
C ILE A 59 36.02 -12.11 82.80
N LEU A 60 35.14 -12.73 83.60
CA LEU A 60 33.84 -13.21 83.12
C LEU A 60 32.96 -12.07 82.60
N SER A 61 32.98 -10.89 83.24
CA SER A 61 32.27 -9.70 82.79
C SER A 61 32.82 -9.19 81.45
N ASP A 62 34.13 -9.07 81.30
CA ASP A 62 34.79 -8.64 80.06
C ASP A 62 34.53 -9.65 78.92
N LEU A 63 34.57 -10.95 79.25
CA LEU A 63 34.30 -12.02 78.30
C LEU A 63 32.81 -12.02 77.87
N ASN A 64 31.90 -11.68 78.79
CA ASN A 64 30.48 -11.53 78.49
C ASN A 64 30.21 -10.27 77.62
N THR A 65 30.88 -9.15 77.89
CA THR A 65 30.76 -7.94 77.05
C THR A 65 31.37 -8.16 75.67
N LEU A 66 32.50 -8.86 75.56
CA LEU A 66 33.10 -9.26 74.28
C LEU A 66 32.17 -10.19 73.50
N ASN A 67 31.56 -11.16 74.17
CA ASN A 67 30.58 -12.05 73.54
C ASN A 67 29.36 -11.27 73.00
N ARG A 68 28.83 -10.29 73.74
CA ARG A 68 27.74 -9.44 73.25
C ARG A 68 28.16 -8.66 71.99
N LYS A 69 29.34 -8.04 72.00
CA LYS A 69 29.88 -7.34 70.80
C LYS A 69 30.05 -8.27 69.61
N LEU A 70 30.52 -9.50 69.83
CA LEU A 70 30.63 -10.52 68.77
C LEU A 70 29.27 -10.92 68.22
N VAL A 71 28.24 -11.03 69.07
CA VAL A 71 26.86 -11.30 68.63
C VAL A 71 26.32 -10.15 67.79
N ASP A 72 26.53 -8.90 68.21
CA ASP A 72 26.10 -7.72 67.45
C ASP A 72 26.83 -7.62 66.10
N GLN A 73 28.15 -7.88 66.08
CA GLN A 73 28.94 -7.94 64.85
C GLN A 73 28.47 -9.06 63.91
N ARG A 74 28.18 -10.26 64.43
CA ARG A 74 27.62 -11.35 63.63
C ARG A 74 26.27 -10.97 63.04
N LYS A 75 25.40 -10.30 63.81
CA LYS A 75 24.10 -9.82 63.33
C LYS A 75 24.26 -8.79 62.21
N ALA A 76 25.16 -7.83 62.37
CA ALA A 76 25.48 -6.85 61.32
C ALA A 76 26.02 -7.52 60.05
N MET A 77 26.92 -8.50 60.19
CA MET A 77 27.47 -9.24 59.06
C MET A 77 26.41 -10.05 58.30
N ILE A 78 25.46 -10.67 59.02
CA ILE A 78 24.32 -11.36 58.41
C ILE A 78 23.47 -10.39 57.59
N HIS A 79 23.19 -9.18 58.11
CA HIS A 79 22.43 -8.18 57.36
C HIS A 79 23.16 -7.74 56.08
N ILE A 80 24.46 -7.46 56.15
CA ILE A 80 25.26 -7.08 54.97
C ILE A 80 25.26 -8.20 53.92
N LEU A 81 25.42 -9.46 54.34
CA LEU A 81 25.37 -10.61 53.44
C LEU A 81 23.99 -10.77 52.79
N ALA A 82 22.92 -10.57 53.56
CA ALA A 82 21.55 -10.62 53.04
C ALA A 82 21.29 -9.51 52.00
N ASP A 83 21.74 -8.28 52.27
CA ASP A 83 21.64 -7.17 51.33
C ASP A 83 22.45 -7.45 50.05
N TYR A 84 23.67 -7.98 50.19
CA TYR A 84 24.51 -8.38 49.06
C TYR A 84 23.86 -9.47 48.19
N GLU A 85 23.29 -10.51 48.80
CA GLU A 85 22.56 -11.55 48.06
C GLU A 85 21.32 -10.98 47.35
N GLN A 86 20.62 -10.05 48.00
CA GLN A 86 19.46 -9.39 47.41
C GLN A 86 19.86 -8.54 46.20
N ASP A 87 20.92 -7.75 46.30
CA ASP A 87 21.43 -6.93 45.19
C ASP A 87 21.97 -7.78 44.05
N ARG A 88 22.71 -8.86 44.35
CA ARG A 88 23.15 -9.84 43.35
C ARG A 88 21.96 -10.46 42.61
N SER A 89 20.91 -10.82 43.33
CA SER A 89 19.68 -11.37 42.74
C SER A 89 18.94 -10.34 41.89
N ARG A 90 18.90 -9.06 42.30
CA ARG A 90 18.33 -7.96 41.51
C ARG A 90 19.10 -7.75 40.21
N LEU A 91 20.43 -7.70 40.28
CA LEU A 91 21.29 -7.57 39.10
C LEU A 91 21.10 -8.73 38.13
N ALA A 92 21.04 -9.97 38.62
CA ALA A 92 20.80 -11.14 37.79
C ALA A 92 19.46 -11.05 37.02
N ARG A 93 18.38 -10.64 37.69
CA ARG A 93 17.07 -10.41 37.05
C ARG A 93 17.12 -9.26 36.04
N GLN A 94 17.85 -8.20 36.34
CA GLN A 94 18.01 -7.07 35.41
C GLN A 94 18.77 -7.47 34.15
N THR A 95 19.85 -8.25 34.30
CA THR A 95 20.61 -8.78 33.15
C THR A 95 19.77 -9.70 32.29
N GLU A 96 18.95 -10.56 32.91
CA GLU A 96 18.03 -11.44 32.19
C GLU A 96 16.96 -10.65 31.42
N ARG A 97 16.38 -9.61 32.03
CA ARG A 97 15.43 -8.72 31.34
C ARG A 97 16.08 -8.02 30.15
N LEU A 98 17.29 -7.48 30.32
CA LEU A 98 18.03 -6.83 29.24
C LEU A 98 18.35 -7.80 28.11
N ASP A 99 18.73 -9.03 28.42
CA ASP A 99 19.01 -10.05 27.41
C ASP A 99 17.73 -10.45 26.65
N ASN A 100 16.61 -10.63 27.36
CA ASN A 100 15.31 -10.88 26.74
C ASN A 100 14.87 -9.73 25.83
N SER A 101 14.98 -8.48 26.30
CA SER A 101 14.68 -7.30 25.48
C SER A 101 15.60 -7.20 24.25
N ARG A 102 16.89 -7.50 24.41
CA ARG A 102 17.85 -7.51 23.30
C ARG A 102 17.48 -8.56 22.26
N ARG A 103 17.13 -9.78 22.67
CA ARG A 103 16.69 -10.85 21.75
C ARG A 103 15.42 -10.45 20.99
N ALA A 104 14.44 -9.85 21.67
CA ALA A 104 13.21 -9.37 21.02
C ALA A 104 13.51 -8.29 19.97
N LEU A 105 14.37 -7.32 20.28
CA LEU A 105 14.78 -6.28 19.33
C LEU A 105 15.51 -6.86 18.10
N LEU A 106 16.39 -7.84 18.30
CA LEU A 106 17.06 -8.51 17.19
C LEU A 106 16.08 -9.22 16.26
N HIS A 107 15.07 -9.89 16.81
CA HIS A 107 14.02 -10.53 16.01
C HIS A 107 13.25 -9.51 15.17
N ILE A 108 12.82 -8.39 15.78
CA ILE A 108 12.09 -7.32 15.07
C ILE A 108 12.94 -6.72 13.95
N LEU A 109 14.23 -6.45 14.21
CA LEU A 109 15.15 -5.92 13.21
C LEU A 109 15.35 -6.90 12.05
N GLN A 110 15.49 -8.19 12.36
CA GLN A 110 15.64 -9.23 11.35
C GLN A 110 14.38 -9.37 10.49
N ASP A 111 13.20 -9.38 11.10
CA ASP A 111 11.91 -9.44 10.39
C ASP A 111 11.72 -8.21 9.49
N SER A 112 12.00 -7.02 10.03
CA SER A 112 11.92 -5.76 9.29
C SER A 112 12.90 -5.75 8.10
N HIS A 113 14.13 -6.24 8.30
CA HIS A 113 15.11 -6.35 7.23
C HIS A 113 14.65 -7.32 6.13
N GLN A 114 14.14 -8.49 6.51
CA GLN A 114 13.59 -9.45 5.55
C GLN A 114 12.38 -8.89 4.78
N SER A 115 11.50 -8.17 5.47
CA SER A 115 10.36 -7.51 4.83
C SER A 115 10.80 -6.45 3.82
N ASN A 116 11.83 -5.65 4.15
CA ASN A 116 12.40 -4.68 3.23
C ASN A 116 13.01 -5.34 1.99
N LEU A 117 13.76 -6.43 2.15
CA LEU A 117 14.31 -7.18 1.01
C LEU A 117 13.21 -7.74 0.11
N ARG A 118 12.13 -8.27 0.69
CA ARG A 118 10.96 -8.74 -0.08
C ARG A 118 10.32 -7.59 -0.86
N LEU A 119 10.11 -6.44 -0.21
CA LEU A 119 9.55 -5.24 -0.86
C LEU A 119 10.45 -4.75 -2.00
N GLU A 120 11.77 -4.74 -1.83
CA GLU A 120 12.71 -4.35 -2.87
C GLU A 120 12.63 -5.29 -4.09
N ASN A 121 12.58 -6.60 -3.84
CA ASN A 121 12.44 -7.59 -4.92
C ASN A 121 11.11 -7.47 -5.65
N SER A 122 9.99 -7.33 -4.91
CA SER A 122 8.67 -7.09 -5.51
C SER A 122 8.63 -5.78 -6.31
N ARG A 123 9.29 -4.72 -5.82
CA ARG A 123 9.40 -3.45 -6.54
C ARG A 123 10.18 -3.59 -7.84
N LYS A 124 11.31 -4.31 -7.84
CA LYS A 124 12.08 -4.61 -9.06
C LYS A 124 11.22 -5.38 -10.07
N ALA A 125 10.52 -6.42 -9.64
CA ALA A 125 9.62 -7.19 -10.51
C ALA A 125 8.51 -6.30 -11.11
N MET A 126 7.90 -5.43 -10.30
CA MET A 126 6.88 -4.48 -10.77
C MET A 126 7.43 -3.53 -11.85
N ILE A 127 8.65 -3.00 -11.67
CA ILE A 127 9.27 -2.11 -12.66
C ILE A 127 9.46 -2.84 -14.00
N HIS A 128 9.87 -4.11 -13.98
CA HIS A 128 9.99 -4.93 -15.19
C HIS A 128 8.62 -5.14 -15.86
N ILE A 129 7.60 -5.56 -15.10
CA ILE A 129 6.24 -5.76 -15.64
C ILE A 129 5.68 -4.46 -16.23
N MET A 130 5.86 -3.32 -15.55
CA MET A 130 5.38 -2.03 -16.06
C MET A 130 6.08 -1.60 -17.35
N ARG A 131 7.36 -1.94 -17.50
CA ARG A 131 8.10 -1.69 -18.75
C ARG A 131 7.54 -2.53 -19.88
N ASP A 132 7.41 -3.85 -19.67
CA ASP A 132 6.90 -4.78 -20.68
C ASP A 132 5.47 -4.43 -21.08
N LEU A 133 4.63 -4.03 -20.12
CA LEU A 133 3.26 -3.59 -20.36
C LEU A 133 3.23 -2.32 -21.22
N LYS A 134 4.11 -1.35 -20.93
CA LYS A 134 4.21 -0.11 -21.72
C LYS A 134 4.63 -0.42 -23.15
N GLU A 135 5.68 -1.22 -23.34
CA GLU A 135 6.17 -1.62 -24.66
C GLU A 135 5.09 -2.35 -25.47
N THR A 136 4.39 -3.31 -24.85
CA THR A 136 3.28 -4.04 -25.48
C THR A 136 2.14 -3.10 -25.86
N THR A 137 1.81 -2.14 -25.00
CA THR A 137 0.74 -1.17 -25.27
C THR A 137 1.08 -0.27 -26.46
N GLU A 138 2.32 0.23 -26.52
CA GLU A 138 2.80 1.05 -27.64
C GLU A 138 2.81 0.25 -28.95
N GLU A 139 3.19 -1.02 -28.91
CA GLU A 139 3.14 -1.91 -30.08
C GLU A 139 1.71 -2.16 -30.55
N VAL A 140 0.77 -2.43 -29.63
CA VAL A 140 -0.65 -2.60 -29.96
C VAL A 140 -1.21 -1.35 -30.61
N GLN A 141 -0.96 -0.16 -30.04
CA GLN A 141 -1.40 1.10 -30.62
C GLN A 141 -0.85 1.33 -32.03
N ARG A 142 0.43 1.01 -32.27
CA ARG A 142 1.03 1.11 -33.61
C ARG A 142 0.34 0.17 -34.59
N ARG A 143 0.10 -1.08 -34.20
CA ARG A 143 -0.58 -2.07 -35.04
C ARG A 143 -2.02 -1.67 -35.34
N GLU A 144 -2.74 -1.10 -34.37
CA GLU A 144 -4.09 -0.57 -34.59
C GLU A 144 -4.10 0.58 -35.60
N GLN A 145 -3.14 1.50 -35.50
CA GLN A 145 -3.01 2.61 -36.46
C GLN A 145 -2.70 2.10 -37.87
N GLU A 146 -1.73 1.18 -38.00
CA GLU A 146 -1.40 0.56 -39.30
C GLU A 146 -2.61 -0.20 -39.90
N LEU A 147 -3.37 -0.91 -39.06
CA LEU A 147 -4.56 -1.63 -39.50
C LEU A 147 -5.63 -0.65 -40.01
N ARG A 148 -5.82 0.47 -39.30
CA ARG A 148 -6.76 1.52 -39.70
C ARG A 148 -6.40 2.14 -41.04
N GLU A 149 -5.13 2.47 -41.24
CA GLU A 149 -4.63 3.02 -42.50
C GLU A 149 -4.81 2.03 -43.66
N LYS A 150 -4.50 0.75 -43.44
CA LYS A 150 -4.72 -0.31 -44.45
C LYS A 150 -6.21 -0.50 -44.77
N GLN A 151 -7.08 -0.40 -43.77
CA GLN A 151 -8.53 -0.49 -43.98
C GLN A 151 -9.04 0.68 -44.83
N GLU A 152 -8.57 1.91 -44.57
CA GLU A 152 -8.90 3.08 -45.39
C GLU A 152 -8.41 2.92 -46.84
N GLN A 153 -7.20 2.37 -47.03
CA GLN A 153 -6.68 2.05 -48.36
C GLN A 153 -7.53 1.01 -49.09
N LEU A 154 -7.98 -0.06 -48.39
CA LEU A 154 -8.85 -1.08 -48.97
C LEU A 154 -10.21 -0.50 -49.38
N VAL A 155 -10.80 0.36 -48.56
CA VAL A 155 -12.05 1.07 -48.91
C VAL A 155 -11.86 1.92 -50.16
N GLN A 156 -10.75 2.66 -50.25
CA GLN A 156 -10.44 3.47 -51.43
C GLN A 156 -10.20 2.62 -52.68
N ALA A 157 -9.50 1.49 -52.55
CA ALA A 157 -9.30 0.54 -53.65
C ALA A 157 -10.63 -0.06 -54.12
N GLY A 158 -11.53 -0.40 -53.20
CA GLY A 158 -12.88 -0.86 -53.51
C GLY A 158 -13.70 0.17 -54.29
N LYS A 159 -13.66 1.45 -53.88
CA LYS A 159 -14.30 2.55 -54.63
C LYS A 159 -13.77 2.65 -56.06
N LEU A 160 -12.46 2.59 -56.24
CA LEU A 160 -11.85 2.68 -57.57
C LEU A 160 -12.19 1.45 -58.44
N ALA A 161 -12.29 0.26 -57.85
CA ALA A 161 -12.69 -0.96 -58.55
C ALA A 161 -14.14 -0.86 -59.06
N THR A 162 -15.09 -0.47 -58.20
CA THR A 162 -16.49 -0.24 -58.60
C THR A 162 -16.60 0.81 -59.70
N LEU A 163 -15.85 1.92 -59.60
CA LEU A 163 -15.80 2.93 -60.66
C LEU A 163 -15.25 2.34 -61.98
N GLY A 164 -14.25 1.47 -61.90
CA GLY A 164 -13.72 0.72 -63.04
C GLY A 164 -14.77 -0.16 -63.71
N GLU A 165 -15.52 -0.94 -62.94
CA GLU A 165 -16.62 -1.78 -63.46
C GLU A 165 -17.74 -0.96 -64.11
N LEU A 166 -18.05 0.21 -63.53
CA LEU A 166 -19.05 1.14 -64.07
C LEU A 166 -18.53 1.96 -65.25
N THR A 167 -17.24 1.93 -65.57
CA THR A 167 -16.61 2.82 -66.57
C THR A 167 -17.26 2.70 -67.95
N THR A 168 -17.61 1.50 -68.40
CA THR A 168 -18.30 1.32 -69.70
C THR A 168 -19.70 1.96 -69.68
N GLY A 169 -20.46 1.80 -68.59
CA GLY A 169 -21.79 2.40 -68.45
C GLY A 169 -21.72 3.92 -68.36
N VAL A 170 -20.78 4.44 -67.60
CA VAL A 170 -20.50 5.88 -67.43
C VAL A 170 -20.05 6.51 -68.74
N ALA A 171 -19.17 5.85 -69.50
CA ALA A 171 -18.73 6.33 -70.81
C ALA A 171 -19.91 6.44 -71.78
N HIS A 172 -20.81 5.44 -71.77
CA HIS A 172 -22.04 5.50 -72.56
C HIS A 172 -22.98 6.62 -72.08
N GLU A 173 -23.17 6.79 -70.78
CA GLU A 173 -23.98 7.87 -70.22
C GLU A 173 -23.42 9.26 -70.45
N LEU A 174 -22.09 9.42 -70.58
CA LEU A 174 -21.44 10.67 -70.96
C LEU A 174 -21.51 10.92 -72.47
N ASN A 175 -21.35 9.87 -73.28
CA ASN A 175 -21.45 10.00 -74.73
C ASN A 175 -22.87 10.42 -75.17
N ASN A 176 -23.91 9.99 -74.45
CA ASN A 176 -25.30 10.35 -74.74
C ASN A 176 -25.58 11.87 -74.76
N PRO A 177 -25.35 12.64 -73.68
CA PRO A 177 -25.54 14.08 -73.69
C PRO A 177 -24.60 14.78 -74.68
N LEU A 178 -23.36 14.29 -74.87
CA LEU A 178 -22.44 14.86 -75.85
C LEU A 178 -22.95 14.74 -77.30
N ASN A 179 -23.46 13.56 -77.67
CA ASN A 179 -24.08 13.37 -78.99
C ASN A 179 -25.31 14.25 -79.18
N ASN A 180 -26.16 14.36 -78.15
CA ASN A 180 -27.35 15.21 -78.20
C ASN A 180 -26.99 16.70 -78.30
N ILE A 181 -25.94 17.17 -77.61
CA ILE A 181 -25.42 18.53 -77.77
C ILE A 181 -25.00 18.76 -79.23
N GLY A 182 -24.23 17.83 -79.80
CA GLY A 182 -23.81 17.90 -81.19
C GLY A 182 -24.99 17.97 -82.16
N LEU A 183 -26.02 17.16 -81.94
CA LEU A 183 -27.25 17.15 -82.74
C LEU A 183 -28.01 18.48 -82.66
N PHE A 184 -28.28 18.98 -81.44
CA PHE A 184 -29.02 20.23 -81.25
C PHE A 184 -28.26 21.44 -81.82
N VAL A 185 -26.94 21.48 -81.63
CA VAL A 185 -26.10 22.54 -82.22
C VAL A 185 -26.04 22.41 -83.74
N GLY A 186 -25.92 21.20 -84.28
CA GLY A 186 -25.96 20.95 -85.73
C GLY A 186 -27.27 21.41 -86.37
N ASN A 187 -28.41 21.10 -85.75
CA ASN A 187 -29.73 21.57 -86.19
C ASN A 187 -29.79 23.11 -86.28
N VAL A 188 -29.19 23.81 -85.32
CA VAL A 188 -29.12 25.28 -85.31
C VAL A 188 -28.23 25.80 -86.43
N ILE A 189 -27.09 25.17 -86.69
CA ILE A 189 -26.19 25.51 -87.80
C ILE A 189 -26.93 25.35 -89.14
N ASP A 190 -27.58 24.21 -89.37
CA ASP A 190 -28.35 23.94 -90.59
C ASP A 190 -29.46 24.98 -90.82
N LEU A 191 -30.20 25.35 -89.76
CA LEU A 191 -31.24 26.38 -89.80
C LEU A 191 -30.70 27.77 -90.24
N ILE A 192 -29.47 28.09 -89.81
CA ILE A 192 -28.79 29.34 -90.15
C ILE A 192 -28.28 29.29 -91.60
N GLU A 193 -27.61 28.21 -92.00
CA GLU A 193 -27.06 28.06 -93.36
C GLU A 193 -28.15 28.04 -94.44
N LEU A 194 -29.32 27.46 -94.14
CA LEU A 194 -30.48 27.44 -95.05
C LEU A 194 -31.21 28.80 -95.14
N GLY A 195 -30.77 29.83 -94.42
CA GLY A 195 -31.38 31.16 -94.44
C GLY A 195 -32.74 31.23 -93.73
N THR A 196 -33.13 30.18 -93.02
CA THR A 196 -34.43 30.08 -92.33
C THR A 196 -34.43 30.63 -90.90
N ALA A 197 -33.25 30.99 -90.38
CA ALA A 197 -33.06 31.44 -89.00
C ALA A 197 -33.89 32.68 -88.61
N ASP A 198 -34.12 33.62 -89.53
CA ASP A 198 -34.93 34.81 -89.24
C ASP A 198 -36.43 34.52 -89.14
N THR A 199 -36.88 33.40 -89.70
CA THR A 199 -38.30 33.00 -89.74
C THR A 199 -38.68 32.14 -88.51
N ASP A 200 -37.72 31.46 -87.88
CA ASP A 200 -37.98 30.50 -86.80
C ASP A 200 -37.04 30.65 -85.59
N LYS A 201 -36.87 31.90 -85.13
CA LYS A 201 -36.03 32.24 -83.95
C LYS A 201 -36.38 31.44 -82.69
N GLN A 202 -37.66 31.11 -82.51
CA GLN A 202 -38.10 30.30 -81.37
C GLN A 202 -37.56 28.86 -81.42
N ARG A 203 -37.41 28.28 -82.61
CA ARG A 203 -36.82 26.95 -82.76
C ARG A 203 -35.35 26.93 -82.38
N ILE A 204 -34.58 27.92 -82.83
CA ILE A 204 -33.16 28.08 -82.45
C ILE A 204 -33.01 28.15 -80.92
N LEU A 205 -33.85 28.96 -80.26
CA LEU A 205 -33.82 29.13 -78.81
C LEU A 205 -34.15 27.83 -78.07
N ARG A 206 -35.09 27.02 -78.59
CA ARG A 206 -35.42 25.69 -78.03
C ARG A 206 -34.27 24.69 -78.17
N GLU A 207 -33.64 24.61 -79.34
CA GLU A 207 -32.51 23.72 -79.60
C GLU A 207 -31.31 24.07 -78.70
N LEU A 208 -30.95 25.36 -78.60
CA LEU A 208 -29.87 25.82 -77.71
C LEU A 208 -30.19 25.58 -76.23
N THR A 209 -31.44 25.78 -75.81
CA THR A 209 -31.86 25.48 -74.43
C THR A 209 -31.74 23.98 -74.13
N SER A 210 -32.08 23.13 -75.10
CA SER A 210 -31.96 21.67 -74.99
C SER A 210 -30.49 21.24 -74.92
N ALA A 211 -29.61 21.84 -75.74
CA ALA A 211 -28.16 21.63 -75.65
C ALA A 211 -27.62 22.01 -74.26
N MET A 212 -28.02 23.16 -73.72
CA MET A 212 -27.61 23.58 -72.37
C MET A 212 -28.10 22.64 -71.26
N GLN A 213 -29.27 22.02 -71.41
CA GLN A 213 -29.72 20.97 -70.48
C GLN A 213 -28.81 19.74 -70.52
N GLN A 214 -28.38 19.31 -71.70
CA GLN A 214 -27.46 18.18 -71.85
C GLN A 214 -26.07 18.49 -71.27
N VAL A 215 -25.58 19.73 -71.42
CA VAL A 215 -24.33 20.19 -70.77
C VAL A 215 -24.42 20.07 -69.25
N ARG A 216 -25.54 20.51 -68.65
CA ARG A 216 -25.77 20.36 -67.20
C ARG A 216 -25.76 18.89 -66.79
N LYS A 217 -26.45 18.02 -67.54
CA LYS A 217 -26.47 16.58 -67.28
C LYS A 217 -25.07 15.95 -67.32
N ALA A 218 -24.26 16.26 -68.34
CA ALA A 218 -22.88 15.78 -68.42
C ALA A 218 -22.02 16.28 -67.23
N THR A 219 -22.22 17.54 -66.82
CA THR A 219 -21.52 18.13 -65.68
C THR A 219 -21.88 17.44 -64.36
N GLU A 220 -23.15 17.11 -64.16
CA GLU A 220 -23.62 16.36 -62.98
C GLU A 220 -23.00 14.97 -62.92
N ILE A 221 -22.96 14.23 -64.04
CA ILE A 221 -22.32 12.91 -64.11
C ILE A 221 -20.84 13.01 -63.72
N ILE A 222 -20.09 13.96 -64.30
CA ILE A 222 -18.67 14.17 -63.97
C ILE A 222 -18.47 14.53 -62.49
N SER A 223 -19.36 15.36 -61.95
CA SER A 223 -19.32 15.76 -60.54
C SER A 223 -19.52 14.56 -59.61
N HIS A 224 -20.48 13.67 -59.92
CA HIS A 224 -20.73 12.46 -59.15
C HIS A 224 -19.54 11.51 -59.15
N LEU A 225 -18.93 11.24 -60.31
CA LEU A 225 -17.74 10.38 -60.41
C LEU A 225 -16.56 10.92 -59.58
N ARG A 226 -16.32 12.23 -59.69
CA ARG A 226 -15.24 12.90 -58.93
C ARG A 226 -15.49 12.86 -57.43
N THR A 227 -16.75 12.98 -57.02
CA THR A 227 -17.16 12.93 -55.61
C THR A 227 -17.03 11.51 -55.06
N PHE A 228 -17.39 10.50 -55.84
CA PHE A 228 -17.27 9.08 -55.50
C PHE A 228 -15.82 8.64 -55.29
N GLY A 229 -14.90 9.10 -56.15
CA GLY A 229 -13.47 8.79 -56.06
C GLY A 229 -12.72 9.52 -54.93
N ARG A 230 -13.36 10.50 -54.27
CA ARG A 230 -12.72 11.28 -53.21
C ARG A 230 -12.68 10.49 -51.90
N VAL A 231 -11.59 10.67 -51.13
CA VAL A 231 -11.54 10.23 -49.74
C VAL A 231 -12.66 10.97 -49.00
N ALA A 232 -13.64 10.21 -48.51
CA ALA A 232 -14.81 10.79 -47.86
C ALA A 232 -14.37 11.44 -46.54
N SER A 233 -14.67 12.72 -46.35
CA SER A 233 -14.64 13.31 -45.02
C SER A 233 -15.69 12.60 -44.17
N VAL A 234 -15.30 12.16 -42.96
CA VAL A 234 -16.17 11.49 -41.99
C VAL A 234 -17.12 12.51 -41.34
N SER A 235 -17.82 13.32 -42.14
CA SER A 235 -18.90 14.17 -41.64
C SER A 235 -20.19 13.37 -41.73
N GLN A 236 -20.81 13.17 -40.57
CA GLN A 236 -22.18 12.68 -40.49
C GLN A 236 -23.12 13.89 -40.40
N GLU A 237 -24.01 14.00 -41.37
CA GLU A 237 -24.98 15.09 -41.48
C GLU A 237 -26.39 14.50 -41.68
N PRO A 238 -27.46 15.27 -41.42
CA PRO A 238 -28.80 14.88 -41.84
C PRO A 238 -28.85 14.77 -43.36
N VAL A 239 -29.13 13.57 -43.85
CA VAL A 239 -29.21 13.23 -45.27
C VAL A 239 -30.61 12.77 -45.61
N GLU A 240 -31.21 13.38 -46.63
CA GLU A 240 -32.48 12.90 -47.20
C GLU A 240 -32.23 11.63 -48.03
N ILE A 241 -32.64 10.48 -47.49
CA ILE A 241 -32.31 9.17 -48.07
C ILE A 241 -32.93 8.98 -49.46
N ILE A 242 -34.09 9.60 -49.70
CA ILE A 242 -34.80 9.52 -50.98
C ILE A 242 -33.95 10.15 -52.08
N GLN A 243 -33.28 11.27 -51.82
CA GLN A 243 -32.36 11.87 -52.78
C GLN A 243 -31.14 10.99 -53.06
N VAL A 244 -30.63 10.29 -52.05
CA VAL A 244 -29.52 9.34 -52.23
C VAL A 244 -29.93 8.19 -53.15
N ILE A 245 -31.07 7.55 -52.87
CA ILE A 245 -31.59 6.44 -53.69
C ILE A 245 -31.83 6.88 -55.14
N ARG A 246 -32.41 8.07 -55.34
CA ARG A 246 -32.62 8.61 -56.70
C ARG A 246 -31.31 8.84 -57.45
N ARG A 247 -30.28 9.33 -56.78
CA ARG A 247 -28.94 9.51 -57.37
C ARG A 247 -28.30 8.16 -57.73
N SER A 248 -28.32 7.19 -56.81
CA SER A 248 -27.82 5.83 -57.08
C SER A 248 -28.50 5.18 -58.29
N LEU A 249 -29.84 5.25 -58.36
CA LEU A 249 -30.60 4.70 -59.48
C LEU A 249 -30.34 5.44 -60.80
N SER A 250 -30.12 6.75 -60.75
CA SER A 250 -29.75 7.53 -61.94
C SER A 250 -28.42 7.07 -62.53
N LEU A 251 -27.45 6.66 -61.70
CA LEU A 251 -26.14 6.19 -62.14
C LEU A 251 -26.18 4.76 -62.70
N MET A 252 -27.15 3.95 -62.28
CA MET A 252 -27.32 2.57 -62.75
C MET A 252 -28.37 2.42 -63.85
N GLN A 253 -29.03 3.53 -64.22
CA GLN A 253 -30.20 3.52 -65.09
C GLN A 253 -29.91 2.82 -66.41
N GLU A 254 -28.77 3.11 -67.05
CA GLU A 254 -28.43 2.52 -68.33
C GLU A 254 -28.11 1.02 -68.22
N GLN A 255 -27.40 0.58 -67.17
CA GLN A 255 -27.13 -0.84 -66.96
C GLN A 255 -28.41 -1.63 -66.69
N LEU A 256 -29.32 -1.09 -65.88
CA LEU A 256 -30.62 -1.69 -65.59
C LEU A 256 -31.47 -1.79 -66.86
N ARG A 257 -31.46 -0.74 -67.70
CA ARG A 257 -32.15 -0.72 -69.00
C ARG A 257 -31.59 -1.77 -69.97
N LEU A 258 -30.28 -1.85 -70.13
CA LEU A 258 -29.61 -2.81 -71.01
C LEU A 258 -29.88 -4.25 -70.59
N ARG A 259 -30.06 -4.49 -69.27
CA ARG A 259 -30.41 -5.79 -68.70
C ARG A 259 -31.92 -6.06 -68.63
N GLN A 260 -32.75 -5.13 -69.13
CA GLN A 260 -34.21 -5.22 -69.11
C GLN A 260 -34.79 -5.42 -67.69
N ILE A 261 -34.17 -4.79 -66.68
CA ILE A 261 -34.59 -4.87 -65.28
C ILE A 261 -35.62 -3.77 -65.00
N GLU A 262 -36.81 -4.17 -64.52
CA GLU A 262 -37.85 -3.25 -64.06
C GLU A 262 -37.57 -2.83 -62.61
N VAL A 263 -37.37 -1.53 -62.37
CA VAL A 263 -37.19 -0.97 -61.03
C VAL A 263 -38.52 -0.43 -60.51
N ARG A 264 -39.00 -0.99 -59.39
CA ARG A 264 -40.18 -0.49 -58.67
C ARG A 264 -39.77 0.17 -57.37
N ILE A 265 -40.10 1.46 -57.23
CA ILE A 265 -39.77 2.24 -56.05
C ILE A 265 -41.05 2.51 -55.27
N GLN A 266 -41.08 2.13 -53.99
CA GLN A 266 -42.15 2.47 -53.05
C GLN A 266 -41.59 3.39 -51.98
N ILE A 267 -41.87 4.69 -52.12
CA ILE A 267 -41.42 5.71 -51.16
C ILE A 267 -42.61 6.09 -50.26
N PRO A 268 -42.44 6.05 -48.92
CA PRO A 268 -43.46 6.54 -47.99
C PRO A 268 -43.66 8.06 -48.13
N ALA A 269 -44.86 8.55 -47.79
CA ALA A 269 -45.12 9.98 -47.79
C ALA A 269 -44.36 10.68 -46.64
N GLY A 270 -43.48 11.63 -46.98
CA GLY A 270 -42.72 12.45 -46.02
C GLY A 270 -41.21 12.46 -46.28
N GLU A 271 -40.51 13.36 -45.61
CA GLU A 271 -39.04 13.41 -45.63
C GLU A 271 -38.49 12.31 -44.71
N VAL A 272 -37.60 11.48 -45.24
CA VAL A 272 -36.87 10.47 -44.46
C VAL A 272 -35.42 10.93 -44.35
N LEU A 273 -35.11 11.53 -43.20
CA LEU A 273 -33.77 12.01 -42.87
C LEU A 273 -33.03 10.94 -42.04
N VAL A 274 -31.80 10.65 -42.44
CA VAL A 274 -30.89 9.77 -41.70
C VAL A 274 -29.60 10.53 -41.38
N ILE A 275 -28.98 10.22 -40.24
CA ILE A 275 -27.65 10.74 -39.94
C ILE A 275 -26.62 9.87 -40.65
N GLY A 276 -25.84 10.46 -41.55
CA GLY A 276 -24.85 9.72 -42.30
C GLY A 276 -24.08 10.58 -43.28
N ASN A 277 -23.31 9.92 -44.13
CA ASN A 277 -22.61 10.57 -45.24
C ASN A 277 -23.34 10.20 -46.54
N ALA A 278 -23.84 11.20 -47.26
CA ALA A 278 -24.63 10.97 -48.47
C ALA A 278 -23.89 10.12 -49.52
N ILE A 279 -22.58 10.34 -49.69
CA ILE A 279 -21.75 9.63 -50.67
C ILE A 279 -21.56 8.16 -50.27
N GLN A 280 -21.32 7.88 -48.99
CA GLN A 280 -21.19 6.50 -48.50
C GLN A 280 -22.51 5.73 -48.63
N LEU A 281 -23.64 6.38 -48.34
CA LEU A 281 -24.96 5.78 -48.50
C LEU A 281 -25.25 5.50 -49.99
N GLU A 282 -24.92 6.45 -50.87
CA GLU A 282 -25.05 6.28 -52.33
C GLU A 282 -24.27 5.06 -52.82
N GLN A 283 -23.06 4.84 -52.29
CA GLN A 283 -22.22 3.69 -52.59
C GLN A 283 -22.83 2.36 -52.09
N VAL A 284 -23.42 2.35 -50.89
CA VAL A 284 -24.12 1.16 -50.38
C VAL A 284 -25.26 0.78 -51.32
N PHE A 285 -26.07 1.75 -51.76
CA PHE A 285 -27.15 1.48 -52.70
C PHE A 285 -26.64 1.01 -54.07
N ILE A 286 -25.60 1.63 -54.62
CA ILE A 286 -24.99 1.18 -55.89
C ILE A 286 -24.48 -0.25 -55.78
N ASN A 287 -23.85 -0.62 -54.66
CA ASN A 287 -23.34 -1.98 -54.46
C ASN A 287 -24.45 -3.02 -54.24
N LEU A 288 -25.65 -2.61 -53.84
CA LEU A 288 -26.79 -3.50 -53.60
C LEU A 288 -27.67 -3.71 -54.85
N LEU A 289 -27.63 -2.76 -55.79
CA LEU A 289 -28.39 -2.76 -57.03
C LEU A 289 -27.69 -3.59 -58.12
#